data_AF-A0A0T9TP02-F1
#
_entry.id   AF-A0A0T9TP02-F1
#
_cell.length_a   1.000
_cell.length_b   1.000
_cell.length_c   1.000
_cell.angle_alpha   90.00
_cell.angle_beta   90.00
_cell.angle_gamma   90.00
#
_symmetry.space_group_name_H-M   'P 1'
#
loop_
_entity.id
_entity.type
_entity.pdbx_description
1 polymer ?
#
loop_
_entity_poly.entity_id
_entity_poly.type
_entity_poly.pdbx_seq_one_letter_code
_entity_poly.pdbx_strand_id
1 'polypeptide(L)' 'MAENKNNMVGCKLDDYQVGVLDELIKSGKAKTRSGAIQYLINLKLILG' A
#
# COMPACT_ATOMS: atom_id res chain seq x y z
N MET A 1 5.67 6.41 17.27
CA MET A 1 7.00 5.81 17.16
C MET A 1 7.05 5.13 15.81
N ALA A 2 8.01 5.44 14.95
CA ALA A 2 8.07 4.80 13.63
C ALA A 2 8.38 3.32 13.85
N GLU A 3 7.39 2.45 13.66
CA GLU A 3 7.60 1.00 13.73
C GLU A 3 8.66 0.59 12.71
N ASN A 4 9.60 -0.26 13.14
CA ASN A 4 10.65 -0.77 12.27
C ASN A 4 10.04 -1.74 11.24
N LYS A 5 9.86 -1.26 10.01
CA LYS A 5 9.35 -2.05 8.88
C LYS A 5 10.50 -2.80 8.20
N ASN A 6 10.99 -3.85 8.86
CA ASN A 6 12.18 -4.60 8.41
C ASN A 6 11.86 -5.74 7.43
N ASN A 7 10.59 -6.12 7.29
CA ASN A 7 10.18 -7.24 6.45
C ASN A 7 9.80 -6.75 5.06
N MET A 8 10.55 -7.16 4.04
CA MET A 8 10.19 -6.94 2.64
C MET A 8 9.31 -8.07 2.13
N VAL A 9 8.24 -7.72 1.41
CA VAL A 9 7.33 -8.68 0.78
C VAL A 9 7.19 -8.29 -0.70
N GLY A 10 7.56 -9.22 -1.58
CA GLY A 10 7.30 -9.10 -3.03
C GLY A 10 5.95 -9.70 -3.38
N CYS A 11 5.20 -9.05 -4.27
CA CYS A 11 3.94 -9.56 -4.79
C CYS A 11 3.87 -9.40 -6.31
N LYS A 12 3.19 -10.33 -6.98
CA LYS A 12 2.81 -10.21 -8.39
C LYS A 12 1.41 -9.60 -8.44
N LEU A 13 1.25 -8.55 -9.23
CA LEU A 13 0.01 -7.82 -9.38
C LEU A 13 -0.35 -7.73 -10.86
N ASP A 14 -1.64 -7.74 -11.16
CA ASP A 14 -2.15 -7.42 -12.48
C ASP A 14 -2.20 -5.89 -12.72
N ASP A 15 -2.44 -5.48 -13.98
CA ASP A 15 -2.46 -4.07 -14.38
C ASP A 15 -3.53 -3.26 -13.64
N TYR A 16 -4.68 -3.88 -13.35
CA TYR A 16 -5.76 -3.22 -12.63
C TYR A 16 -5.36 -2.93 -11.18
N GLN A 17 -4.76 -3.91 -10.49
CA GLN A 17 -4.24 -3.74 -9.14
C GLN A 17 -3.15 -2.66 -9.08
N VAL A 18 -2.25 -2.61 -10.07
CA VAL A 18 -1.25 -1.55 -10.17
C VAL A 18 -1.91 -0.18 -10.35
N GLY A 19 -2.95 -0.10 -11.21
CA GLY A 19 -3.73 1.12 -11.40
C GLY A 19 -4.36 1.65 -10.11
N VAL A 20 -4.94 0.76 -9.29
CA VAL A 20 -5.49 1.14 -7.97
C VAL A 20 -4.41 1.72 -7.06
N LEU A 21 -3.21 1.13 -7.04
CA LEU A 21 -2.10 1.66 -6.23
C LEU A 21 -1.64 3.04 -6.72
N ASP A 22 -1.59 3.26 -8.02
CA ASP A 22 -1.20 4.55 -8.61
C ASP A 22 -2.25 5.64 -8.34
N GLU A 23 -3.54 5.32 -8.33
CA GLU A 23 -4.59 6.26 -7.92
C GLU A 23 -4.47 6.66 -6.45
N LEU A 24 -4.11 5.74 -5.56
CA LEU A 24 -3.85 6.06 -4.14
C LEU A 24 -2.65 6.99 -3.96
N ILE A 25 -1.66 6.88 -4.84
CA ILE A 25 -0.51 7.80 -4.86
C ILE A 25 -0.95 9.17 -5.36
N LYS A 26 -1.68 9.24 -6.48
CA LYS A 26 -2.22 10.49 -7.02
C LYS A 26 -3.13 11.21 -6.03
N SER A 27 -3.94 10.47 -5.27
CA SER A 27 -4.82 11.05 -4.26
C SER A 27 -4.08 11.50 -2.99
N GLY A 28 -2.75 11.40 -2.94
CA GLY A 28 -1.92 11.80 -1.80
C GLY A 28 -2.02 10.88 -0.57
N LYS A 29 -2.67 9.71 -0.68
CA LYS A 29 -2.82 8.76 0.44
C LYS A 29 -1.53 7.97 0.69
N ALA A 30 -0.69 7.83 -0.32
CA ALA A 30 0.62 7.20 -0.23
C ALA A 30 1.66 7.88 -1.14
N LYS A 31 2.94 7.70 -0.85
CA LYS A 31 4.05 8.25 -1.66
C LYS A 31 4.64 7.26 -2.66
N THR A 32 4.43 5.96 -2.43
CA THR A 32 4.96 4.87 -3.26
C THR A 32 3.95 3.74 -3.32
N ARG A 33 4.07 2.84 -4.31
CA ARG A 33 3.19 1.67 -4.44
C ARG A 33 3.27 0.76 -3.20
N SER A 34 4.47 0.54 -2.66
CA SER A 34 4.65 -0.19 -1.40
C SER A 34 3.97 0.51 -0.22
N GLY A 35 4.01 1.85 -0.18
CA GLY A 35 3.28 2.65 0.81
C GLY A 35 1.77 2.54 0.64
N ALA A 36 1.27 2.48 -0.60
CA ALA A 36 -0.14 2.28 -0.90
C ALA A 36 -0.64 0.90 -0.46
N ILE A 37 0.17 -0.15 -0.68
CA ILE A 37 -0.11 -1.50 -0.16
C ILE A 37 -0.19 -1.48 1.37
N GLN A 38 0.78 -0.87 2.05
CA GLN A 38 0.76 -0.74 3.51
C GLN A 38 -0.47 0.03 4.00
N TYR A 39 -0.84 1.10 3.30
CA TYR A 39 -2.06 1.86 3.59
C TYR A 39 -3.31 0.99 3.49
N LEU A 40 -3.45 0.19 2.45
CA LEU A 40 -4.57 -0.74 2.26
C LEU A 40 -4.60 -1.84 3.34
N ILE A 41 -3.45 -2.42 3.68
CA ILE A 41 -3.34 -3.41 4.77
C ILE A 41 -3.80 -2.78 6.09
N ASN A 42 -3.31 -1.59 6.42
CA ASN A 42 -3.69 -0.88 7.64
C ASN A 42 -5.17 -0.53 7.66
N LEU A 43 -5.74 -0.06 6.56
CA LEU A 43 -7.17 0.17 6.43
C LEU A 43 -7.98 -1.09 6.74
N LYS A 44 -7.58 -2.24 6.20
CA LYS A 44 -8.30 -3.48 6.42
C LYS A 44 -8.15 -3.99 7.86
N LEU A 45 -6.96 -3.88 8.46
CA LEU A 45 -6.74 -4.18 9.88
C LEU A 45 -7.63 -3.34 10.81
N ILE A 46 -7.90 -2.07 10.47
CA ILE A 46 -8.77 -1.19 11.24
C ILE A 46 -10.25 -1.52 11.02
N LEU A 47 -10.65 -1.86 9.79
CA LEU A 47 -12.05 -2.08 9.41
C LEU A 47 -12.57 -3.50 9.71
N GLY A 48 -11.69 -4.47 10.02
CA GLY A 48 -12.06 -5.87 10.28
C GLY A 48 -12.25 -6.64 8.98
#